data_AF-W4QD26-F1
#
_entry.id   AF-W4QD26-F1
#
_cell.length_a   1.000
_cell.length_b   1.000
_cell.length_c   1.000
_cell.angle_alpha   90.00
_cell.angle_beta   90.00
_cell.angle_gamma   90.00
#
_symmetry.space_group_name_H-M   'P 1'
#
loop_
_entity.id
_entity.type
_entity.pdbx_description
1 polymer ?
#
loop_
_entity_poly.entity_id
_entity_poly.type
_entity_poly.pdbx_seq_one_letter_code
_entity_poly.pdbx_strand_id
1 'polypeptide(L)' 'MLEINKLAGYFLPCKITVYRDKGKIKVGMPKPSVLLRSLNNEELNTISDEIERRLMSAIQKSI' A
#
# COMPACT_ATOMS: atom_id res chain seq x y z
N MET A 1 -7.63 5.40 9.29
CA MET A 1 -8.10 4.09 8.74
C MET A 1 -8.84 3.26 9.79
N LEU A 2 -8.20 2.82 10.88
CA LEU A 2 -8.84 1.95 11.89
C LEU A 2 -10.01 2.61 12.65
N GLU A 3 -10.06 3.93 12.72
CA GLU A 3 -11.22 4.65 13.29
C GLU A 3 -12.39 4.71 12.31
N ILE A 4 -12.11 4.73 11.00
CA ILE A 4 -13.11 4.80 9.92
C ILE A 4 -13.74 3.41 9.70
N ASN A 5 -12.90 2.37 9.62
CA ASN A 5 -13.38 0.98 9.47
C ASN A 5 -12.36 0.00 10.08
N LYS A 6 -12.80 -0.82 11.04
CA LYS A 6 -11.94 -1.82 11.70
C LYS A 6 -11.45 -2.91 10.75
N LEU A 7 -12.21 -3.23 9.69
CA LEU A 7 -11.82 -4.20 8.66
C LEU A 7 -10.59 -3.75 7.87
N ALA A 8 -10.29 -2.44 7.82
CA ALA A 8 -9.05 -1.95 7.25
C ALA A 8 -7.81 -2.55 7.94
N GLY A 9 -7.93 -2.96 9.21
CA GLY A 9 -6.89 -3.63 9.96
C GLY A 9 -6.42 -4.95 9.35
N TYR A 10 -7.25 -5.63 8.55
CA TYR A 10 -6.85 -6.85 7.83
C TYR A 10 -5.78 -6.60 6.75
N PHE A 11 -5.63 -5.34 6.33
CA PHE A 11 -4.65 -4.92 5.33
C PHE A 11 -3.49 -4.12 5.92
N LEU A 12 -3.42 -4.02 7.26
CA LEU A 12 -2.33 -3.37 7.98
C LEU A 12 -1.37 -4.41 8.57
N PRO A 13 -0.06 -4.09 8.68
CA PRO A 13 0.60 -2.90 8.13
C PRO A 13 0.73 -2.95 6.59
N CYS A 14 1.07 -1.82 5.97
CA CYS A 14 1.43 -1.79 4.55
C CYS A 14 2.64 -2.71 4.30
N LYS A 15 2.48 -3.70 3.41
CA LYS A 15 3.52 -4.69 3.11
C LYS A 15 4.45 -4.20 2.00
N ILE A 16 5.76 -4.27 2.22
CA ILE A 16 6.79 -4.07 1.19
C ILE A 16 7.62 -5.34 1.11
N THR A 17 7.91 -5.82 -0.10
CA THR A 17 8.74 -7.00 -0.36
C THR A 17 9.96 -6.58 -1.17
N VAL A 18 11.14 -6.95 -0.68
CA VAL A 18 12.42 -6.73 -1.38
C VAL A 18 13.03 -8.08 -1.68
N TYR A 19 13.40 -8.31 -2.94
CA TYR A 19 13.98 -9.57 -3.37
C TYR A 19 14.92 -9.38 -4.55
N ARG A 20 15.77 -10.37 -4.82
CA ARG A 20 16.65 -10.40 -5.98
C ARG A 20 16.06 -11.30 -7.05
N ASP A 21 15.97 -10.80 -8.28
CA ASP A 21 15.53 -11.57 -9.44
C ASP A 21 16.37 -11.22 -10.67
N LYS A 22 16.92 -12.24 -11.34
CA LYS A 22 17.82 -12.09 -12.51
C LYS A 22 18.94 -11.06 -12.29
N GLY A 23 19.56 -11.09 -11.11
CA GLY A 23 20.66 -10.17 -10.75
C GLY A 23 20.24 -8.74 -10.39
N LYS A 24 18.95 -8.39 -10.48
CA LYS A 24 18.43 -7.07 -10.09
C LYS A 24 17.70 -7.15 -8.77
N ILE A 25 17.84 -6.12 -7.92
CA ILE A 25 16.98 -5.95 -6.75
C ILE A 25 15.64 -5.41 -7.21
N LYS A 26 14.56 -6.02 -6.73
CA LYS A 26 13.18 -5.62 -6.98
C LYS A 26 12.52 -5.27 -5.65
N VAL A 27 11.74 -4.20 -5.68
CA VAL A 27 10.91 -3.75 -4.56
C VAL A 27 9.46 -3.78 -5.02
N GLY A 28 8.58 -4.44 -4.26
CA GLY A 28 7.17 -4.58 -4.58
C GLY A 28 6.28 -4.31 -3.38
N MET A 29 5.06 -3.84 -3.65
CA MET A 29 4.04 -3.52 -2.66
C MET A 29 2.67 -3.87 -3.26
N PRO A 30 1.77 -4.55 -2.54
CA PRO A 30 0.38 -4.64 -2.96
C PRO A 30 -0.24 -3.25 -2.86
N LYS A 31 -0.95 -2.82 -3.92
CA LYS A 31 -1.57 -1.50 -4.00
C LYS A 31 -2.61 -1.30 -2.90
N PRO A 32 -2.39 -0.40 -1.91
CA PRO A 32 -3.38 -0.11 -0.89
C PRO A 32 -4.71 0.35 -1.48
N SER A 33 -4.67 1.14 -2.56
CA SER A 33 -5.85 1.63 -3.29
C SER A 33 -6.77 0.51 -3.78
N VAL A 34 -6.19 -0.59 -4.27
CA VAL A 34 -6.94 -1.75 -4.78
C VAL A 34 -7.47 -2.58 -3.63
N LEU A 35 -6.65 -2.83 -2.61
CA LEU A 35 -7.03 -3.66 -1.47
C LEU A 35 -8.20 -3.05 -0.68
N LEU A 36 -8.12 -1.76 -0.38
CA LEU A 36 -9.10 -1.07 0.46
C LEU A 36 -10.38 -0.70 -0.29
N ARG A 37 -10.36 -0.66 -1.64
CA ARG A 37 -11.57 -0.46 -2.47
C ARG A 37 -12.68 -1.46 -2.16
N SER A 38 -12.30 -2.70 -1.80
CA SER A 38 -13.24 -3.77 -1.44
C SER A 38 -14.14 -3.44 -0.24
N LEU A 39 -13.75 -2.47 0.59
CA LEU A 39 -14.51 -2.02 1.76
C LEU A 39 -15.58 -0.98 1.43
N ASN A 40 -15.72 -0.58 0.15
CA ASN A 40 -16.75 0.34 -0.36
C ASN A 40 -16.92 1.63 0.47
N ASN A 41 -15.80 2.23 0.90
CA ASN A 41 -15.79 3.46 1.69
C ASN A 41 -14.92 4.53 1.00
N GLU A 42 -15.54 5.65 0.62
CA GLU A 42 -14.88 6.71 -0.16
C GLU A 42 -13.74 7.42 0.59
N GLU A 43 -13.90 7.61 1.91
CA GLU A 43 -12.86 8.20 2.75
C GLU A 43 -11.63 7.29 2.81
N LEU A 44 -11.84 5.97 2.98
CA LEU A 44 -10.77 4.99 2.93
C LEU A 44 -10.10 4.93 1.55
N ASN A 45 -10.86 5.05 0.46
CA ASN A 45 -10.31 5.08 -0.88
C ASN A 45 -9.34 6.26 -1.04
N THR A 46 -9.76 7.46 -0.64
CA THR A 46 -8.93 8.67 -0.71
C THR A 46 -7.64 8.52 0.12
N ILE A 47 -7.76 8.02 1.35
CA ILE A 47 -6.59 7.78 2.21
C ILE A 47 -5.66 6.73 1.60
N SER A 48 -6.22 5.65 1.04
CA SER A 48 -5.43 4.57 0.44
C SER A 48 -4.65 5.02 -0.80
N ASP A 49 -5.22 5.91 -1.61
CA ASP A 49 -4.56 6.52 -2.77
C ASP A 49 -3.39 7.41 -2.34
N GLU A 50 -3.57 8.21 -1.27
CA GLU A 50 -2.52 9.05 -0.71
C GLU A 50 -1.34 8.21 -0.18
N ILE A 51 -1.63 7.15 0.57
CA ILE A 51 -0.63 6.26 1.14
C ILE A 51 0.14 5.54 0.03
N GLU A 52 -0.56 5.03 -0.99
CA GLU A 52 0.09 4.40 -2.14
C GLU A 52 1.10 5.32 -2.80
N ARG A 53 0.71 6.57 -3.08
CA ARG A 53 1.59 7.59 -3.67
C ARG A 53 2.81 7.88 -2.79
N ARG A 54 2.61 8.00 -1.47
CA ARG A 54 3.72 8.24 -0.51
C ARG A 54 4.70 7.08 -0.46
N LEU A 55 4.20 5.85 -0.42
CA LEU A 55 5.04 4.64 -0.39
C LEU A 55 5.78 4.46 -1.71
N MET A 56 5.14 4.67 -2.86
CA MET A 56 5.82 4.66 -4.15
C MET A 56 6.93 5.72 -4.23
N SER A 57 6.68 6.94 -3.74
CA SER A 57 7.70 8.00 -3.70
C SER A 57 8.89 7.61 -2.82
N ALA A 58 8.65 6.99 -1.66
CA ALA A 58 9.70 6.51 -0.79
C ALA A 58 10.53 5.41 -1.48
N ILE A 59 9.87 4.43 -2.11
CA ILE A 59 10.53 3.35 -2.86
C ILE A 59 11.40 3.94 -3.98
N GLN A 60 10.86 4.86 -4.79
CA GLN A 60 11.59 5.49 -5.91
C GLN A 60 12.85 6.25 -5.46
N LYS A 61 12.85 6.84 -4.26
CA LYS A 61 14.00 7.55 -3.70
C LYS A 61 15.09 6.60 -3.14
N SER A 62 14.79 5.31 -3.03
CA SER A 62 15.68 4.30 -2.42
C SER A 62 16.33 3.37 -3.45
N ILE A 63 16.13 3.60 -4.75
CA ILE A 63 16.67 2.79 -5.85
C ILE A 63 17.72 3.58 -6.62
#